data_AF-A0A382XNQ5-F1
#
_entry.id   AF-A0A382XNQ5-F1
#
_cell.length_a   1.000
_cell.length_b   1.000
_cell.length_c   1.000
_cell.angle_alpha   90.00
_cell.angle_beta   90.00
_cell.angle_gamma   90.00
#
_symmetry.space_group_name_H-M   'P 1'
#
loop_
_entity.id
_entity.type
_entity.pdbx_description
1 polymer ?
#
loop_
_entity_poly.entity_id
_entity_poly.type
_entity_poly.pdbx_seq_one_letter_code
_entity_poly.pdbx_strand_id
1 'polypeptide(L)'
;MTTTESSIAHLLLKEEIQDFLYEEAEALDERNFEDWLDMLADDIRYWMPMRRNVKANELDREFTREGQDINWFDEGKATLERRVMQIRTGVHWAEEPLSRICHFVTNVQLLNATPSASDPTEVSVKCRFLIYRNRVQTETDFLIGKREDTLR
;
A
#
# COMPACT_ATOMS: atom_id res chain seq x y z
N MET A 1 -12.10 11.67 28.51
CA MET A 1 -10.88 12.20 27.90
C MET A 1 -10.99 13.69 27.74
N THR A 2 -9.97 14.44 28.15
CA THR A 2 -9.86 15.86 27.81
C THR A 2 -9.57 15.99 26.30
N THR A 3 -9.95 17.11 25.69
CA THR A 3 -9.67 17.35 24.26
C THR A 3 -8.17 17.23 23.94
N THR A 4 -7.31 17.61 24.89
CA THR A 4 -5.85 17.49 24.76
C THR A 4 -5.38 16.03 24.75
N GLU A 5 -5.90 15.17 25.64
CA GLU A 5 -5.56 13.75 25.66
C GLU A 5 -5.94 13.06 24.34
N SER A 6 -7.13 13.38 23.81
CA SER A 6 -7.59 12.83 22.54
C SER A 6 -6.70 13.27 21.36
N SER A 7 -6.32 14.55 21.32
CA SER A 7 -5.40 15.07 20.29
C SER A 7 -4.01 14.44 20.38
N ILE A 8 -3.49 14.21 21.59
CA ILE A 8 -2.19 13.54 21.78
C ILE A 8 -2.28 12.09 21.31
N ALA A 9 -3.33 11.36 21.69
CA ALA A 9 -3.54 9.99 21.24
C ALA A 9 -3.59 9.89 19.70
N HIS A 10 -4.29 10.82 19.05
CA HIS A 10 -4.32 10.90 17.59
C HIS A 10 -2.94 11.14 16.97
N LEU A 11 -2.11 12.01 17.57
CA LEU A 11 -0.76 12.28 17.06
C LEU A 11 0.16 11.07 17.23
N LEU A 12 0.11 10.40 18.39
CA LEU A 12 0.92 9.21 18.67
C LEU A 12 0.53 8.05 17.75
N LEU A 13 -0.78 7.79 17.59
CA LEU A 13 -1.27 6.77 16.67
C LEU A 13 -0.84 7.05 15.23
N LYS A 14 -0.82 8.33 14.83
CA LYS A 14 -0.37 8.72 13.50
C LYS A 14 1.12 8.40 13.31
N GLU A 15 1.93 8.69 14.31
CA GLU A 15 3.37 8.42 14.30
C GLU A 15 3.64 6.91 14.20
N GLU A 16 2.96 6.11 15.03
CA GLU A 16 3.03 4.64 14.97
C GLU A 16 2.70 4.08 13.58
N ILE A 17 1.64 4.60 12.95
CA ILE A 17 1.25 4.20 11.60
C ILE A 17 2.26 4.68 10.54
N GLN A 18 2.86 5.85 10.72
CA GLN A 18 3.91 6.32 9.82
C GLN A 18 5.11 5.36 9.88
N ASP A 19 5.54 5.00 11.08
CA ASP A 19 6.65 4.06 11.29
C ASP A 19 6.34 2.70 10.66
N PHE A 20 5.13 2.16 10.89
CA PHE A 20 4.67 0.93 10.23
C PHE A 20 4.74 1.01 8.70
N LEU A 21 4.25 2.10 8.09
CA LEU A 21 4.29 2.28 6.64
C LEU A 21 5.71 2.46 6.10
N TYR A 22 6.64 2.98 6.92
CA TYR A 22 8.05 3.09 6.56
C TYR A 22 8.75 1.74 6.63
N GLU A 23 8.45 0.93 7.65
CA GLU A 23 8.95 -0.44 7.76
C GLU A 23 8.44 -1.33 6.61
N GLU A 24 7.16 -1.20 6.24
CA GLU A 24 6.61 -1.88 5.06
C GLU A 24 7.37 -1.51 3.78
N ALA A 25 7.62 -0.21 3.59
CA ALA A 25 8.36 0.31 2.44
C ALA A 25 9.81 -0.23 2.39
N GLU A 26 10.50 -0.24 3.52
CA GLU A 26 11.87 -0.77 3.64
C GLU A 26 11.91 -2.27 3.32
N ALA A 27 10.98 -3.06 3.86
CA ALA A 27 10.90 -4.50 3.58
C ALA A 27 10.73 -4.77 2.07
N LEU A 28 9.91 -3.96 1.38
CA LEU A 28 9.72 -4.06 -0.06
C LEU A 28 10.99 -3.64 -0.84
N ASP A 29 11.64 -2.54 -0.44
CA ASP A 29 12.83 -2.00 -1.11
C ASP A 29 14.05 -2.93 -0.95
N GLU A 30 14.20 -3.54 0.22
CA GLU A 30 15.24 -4.54 0.51
C GLU A 30 14.93 -5.93 -0.06
N ARG A 31 13.70 -6.14 -0.55
CA ARG A 31 13.19 -7.43 -1.07
C ARG A 31 13.01 -8.50 0.01
N ASN A 32 12.76 -8.08 1.25
CA ASN A 32 12.36 -8.94 2.37
C ASN A 32 10.86 -9.27 2.26
N PHE A 33 10.48 -9.95 1.18
CA PHE A 33 9.07 -10.19 0.84
C PHE A 33 8.34 -11.12 1.81
N GLU A 34 9.06 -11.99 2.53
CA GLU A 34 8.45 -12.84 3.56
C GLU A 34 8.02 -12.00 4.76
N ASP A 35 8.90 -11.12 5.25
CA ASP A 35 8.58 -10.18 6.33
C ASP A 35 7.42 -9.26 5.93
N TRP A 36 7.40 -8.79 4.68
CA TRP A 36 6.26 -8.04 4.13
C TRP A 36 4.96 -8.86 4.13
N LEU A 37 4.99 -10.14 3.73
CA LEU A 37 3.79 -11.01 3.77
C LEU A 37 3.29 -11.23 5.21
N ASP A 38 4.19 -11.31 6.18
CA ASP A 38 3.86 -11.46 7.60
C ASP A 38 3.18 -10.20 8.19
N MET A 39 3.45 -9.02 7.63
CA MET A 39 2.73 -7.78 7.97
C MET A 39 1.27 -7.78 7.46
N LEU A 40 0.93 -8.63 6.49
CA LEU A 40 -0.41 -8.63 5.89
C LEU A 40 -1.38 -9.50 6.66
N ALA A 41 -2.57 -8.95 6.88
CA ALA A 41 -3.74 -9.68 7.38
C ALA A 41 -4.09 -10.91 6.51
N ASP A 42 -4.53 -12.00 7.13
CA ASP A 42 -4.89 -13.24 6.41
C ASP A 42 -6.09 -13.08 5.45
N ASP A 43 -7.00 -12.16 5.76
CA ASP A 43 -8.15 -11.78 4.92
C ASP A 43 -7.88 -10.53 4.08
N ILE A 44 -6.61 -10.12 3.91
CA ILE A 44 -6.26 -8.96 3.11
C ILE A 44 -6.87 -9.06 1.72
N ARG A 45 -7.33 -7.90 1.22
CA ARG A 45 -7.64 -7.71 -0.18
C ARG A 45 -6.76 -6.61 -0.76
N TYR A 46 -5.81 -7.01 -1.59
CA TYR A 46 -4.91 -6.11 -2.30
C TYR A 46 -5.55 -5.69 -3.62
N TRP A 47 -6.12 -4.48 -3.63
CA TRP A 47 -6.95 -3.99 -4.73
C TRP A 47 -6.39 -2.71 -5.36
N MET A 48 -6.22 -2.72 -6.68
CA MET A 48 -5.79 -1.58 -7.47
C MET A 48 -6.66 -1.45 -8.73
N PRO A 49 -7.61 -0.50 -8.77
CA PRO A 49 -8.46 -0.31 -9.93
C PRO A 49 -7.68 0.30 -11.11
N MET A 50 -8.17 0.06 -12.32
CA MET A 50 -7.71 0.79 -13.50
C MET A 50 -8.35 2.17 -13.55
N ARG A 51 -7.57 3.19 -13.90
CA ARG A 51 -8.03 4.56 -14.11
C ARG A 51 -8.17 4.87 -15.59
N ARG A 52 -9.26 5.53 -15.99
CA ARG A 52 -9.58 5.88 -17.37
C ARG A 52 -9.77 7.39 -17.50
N ASN A 53 -9.36 7.95 -18.65
CA ASN A 53 -9.71 9.31 -19.00
C ASN A 53 -11.19 9.36 -19.39
N VAL A 54 -11.99 10.08 -18.61
CA VAL A 54 -13.44 10.24 -18.81
C VAL A 54 -13.79 11.71 -18.96
N LYS A 55 -14.98 12.00 -19.50
CA LYS A 55 -15.48 13.37 -19.53
C LYS A 55 -15.83 13.84 -18.12
N ALA A 56 -15.81 15.15 -17.89
CA ALA A 56 -16.07 15.74 -16.57
C ALA A 56 -17.45 15.39 -15.98
N ASN A 57 -18.43 15.03 -16.81
CA ASN A 57 -19.76 14.58 -16.39
C ASN A 57 -19.89 13.06 -16.23
N GLU A 58 -18.78 12.31 -16.33
CA GLU A 58 -18.71 10.85 -16.25
C GLU A 58 -17.66 10.40 -15.20
N LEU A 59 -17.40 11.23 -14.18
CA LEU A 59 -16.37 10.96 -13.16
C LEU A 59 -16.61 9.64 -12.39
N ASP A 60 -17.86 9.20 -12.30
CA ASP A 60 -18.26 7.90 -11.74
C ASP A 60 -17.65 6.71 -12.51
N ARG A 61 -17.23 6.92 -13.76
CA ARG A 61 -16.63 5.91 -14.63
C ARG A 61 -15.10 6.00 -14.69
N GLU A 62 -14.49 6.92 -13.94
CA GLU A 62 -13.04 7.15 -13.95
C GLU A 62 -12.28 5.92 -13.46
N PHE A 63 -12.82 5.18 -12.50
CA PHE A 63 -12.23 3.97 -11.94
C PHE A 63 -13.07 2.74 -12.29
N THR A 64 -12.39 1.59 -12.44
CA THR A 64 -13.07 0.30 -12.54
C THR A 64 -13.78 -0.05 -11.24
N ARG A 65 -14.95 -0.67 -11.36
CA ARG A 65 -15.81 -1.01 -10.22
C ARG A 65 -15.33 -2.26 -9.53
N GLU A 66 -15.32 -2.18 -8.21
CA GLU A 66 -15.01 -3.27 -7.31
C GLU A 66 -15.90 -4.50 -7.58
N GLY A 67 -15.29 -5.68 -7.74
CA GLY A 67 -16.00 -6.96 -7.94
C GLY A 67 -16.79 -7.08 -9.27
N GLN A 68 -16.72 -6.10 -10.16
CA GLN A 68 -17.48 -6.09 -11.43
C GLN A 68 -16.57 -5.99 -12.65
N ASP A 69 -15.55 -5.14 -12.59
CA ASP A 69 -14.67 -4.84 -13.71
C ASP A 69 -13.26 -5.44 -13.47
N ILE A 70 -12.48 -5.60 -14.54
CA ILE A 70 -11.07 -6.02 -14.45
C ILE A 70 -10.24 -4.90 -13.79
N ASN A 71 -9.39 -5.28 -12.83
CA ASN A 71 -8.52 -4.39 -12.07
C ASN A 71 -7.04 -4.75 -12.34
N TRP A 72 -6.10 -3.84 -12.00
CA TRP A 72 -4.67 -4.17 -12.04
C TRP A 72 -4.31 -5.24 -11.01
N PHE A 73 -4.86 -5.10 -9.81
CA PHE A 73 -4.81 -6.09 -8.74
C PHE A 73 -6.18 -6.20 -8.09
N ASP A 74 -6.58 -7.43 -7.76
CA ASP A 74 -7.73 -7.76 -6.91
C ASP A 74 -7.47 -9.14 -6.31
N GLU A 75 -6.61 -9.17 -5.29
CA GLU A 75 -5.95 -10.39 -4.82
C GLU A 75 -6.05 -10.56 -3.31
N GLY A 76 -6.14 -11.81 -2.85
CA GLY A 76 -5.99 -12.16 -1.43
C GLY A 76 -4.59 -12.68 -1.09
N LYS A 77 -4.32 -12.88 0.21
CA LYS A 77 -2.99 -13.31 0.72
C LYS A 77 -2.42 -14.52 -0.01
N ALA A 78 -3.22 -15.56 -0.23
CA ALA A 78 -2.79 -16.77 -0.93
C ALA A 78 -2.27 -16.53 -2.37
N THR A 79 -2.79 -15.51 -3.06
CA THR A 79 -2.29 -15.13 -4.39
C THR A 79 -0.98 -14.34 -4.28
N LEU A 80 -0.88 -13.44 -3.29
CA LEU A 80 0.34 -12.67 -3.02
C LEU A 80 1.50 -13.59 -2.63
N GLU A 81 1.27 -14.59 -1.77
CA GLU A 81 2.25 -15.62 -1.42
C GLU A 81 2.80 -16.33 -2.66
N ARG A 82 1.92 -16.69 -3.62
CA ARG A 82 2.35 -17.31 -4.89
C ARG A 82 3.19 -16.39 -5.75
N ARG A 83 2.90 -15.09 -5.75
CA ARG A 83 3.73 -14.09 -6.46
C ARG A 83 5.11 -13.99 -5.83
N VAL A 84 5.19 -13.93 -4.51
CA VAL A 84 6.48 -13.91 -3.78
C VAL A 84 7.26 -15.19 -4.07
N MET A 85 6.62 -16.37 -3.97
CA MET A 85 7.24 -17.64 -4.34
C MET A 85 7.78 -17.62 -5.77
N GLN A 86 7.03 -17.08 -6.74
CA GLN A 86 7.46 -16.96 -8.12
C GLN A 86 8.71 -16.07 -8.27
N ILE A 87 8.73 -14.90 -7.63
CA ILE A 87 9.89 -13.99 -7.62
C ILE A 87 11.12 -14.71 -7.07
N ARG A 88 10.95 -15.48 -5.99
CA ARG A 88 12.03 -16.21 -5.31
C ARG A 88 12.58 -17.40 -6.11
N THR A 89 11.89 -17.89 -7.13
CA THR A 89 12.39 -19.01 -7.95
C THR A 89 13.67 -18.68 -8.73
N GLY A 90 14.00 -17.40 -8.92
CA GLY A 90 15.16 -16.97 -9.72
C GLY A 90 15.02 -17.18 -11.23
N VAL A 91 13.87 -17.71 -11.69
CA VAL A 91 13.53 -17.84 -13.12
C VAL A 91 12.58 -16.72 -13.57
N HIS A 92 12.38 -15.72 -12.71
CA HIS A 92 11.55 -14.57 -13.02
C HIS A 92 12.33 -13.57 -13.88
N TRP A 93 12.41 -13.83 -15.19
CA TRP A 93 13.14 -12.99 -16.16
C TRP A 93 12.77 -11.51 -16.14
N ALA A 94 11.58 -11.16 -15.65
CA ALA A 94 11.17 -9.77 -15.46
C ALA A 94 11.95 -9.05 -14.34
N GLU A 95 12.55 -9.79 -13.40
CA GLU A 95 13.37 -9.28 -12.29
C GLU A 95 14.82 -9.78 -12.35
N GLU A 96 15.28 -10.26 -13.50
CA GLU A 96 16.70 -10.58 -13.75
C GLU A 96 17.25 -9.61 -14.81
N PRO A 97 18.18 -8.68 -14.49
CA PRO A 97 18.68 -8.36 -13.15
C PRO A 97 17.64 -7.60 -12.31
N LEU A 98 17.79 -7.69 -10.98
CA LEU A 98 16.86 -7.15 -9.99
C LEU A 98 16.63 -5.64 -10.17
N SER A 99 15.37 -5.23 -10.13
CA SER A 99 14.98 -3.82 -10.10
C SER A 99 15.44 -3.17 -8.80
N ARG A 100 16.03 -1.97 -8.88
CA ARG A 100 16.27 -1.09 -7.73
C ARG A 100 15.00 -0.29 -7.49
N ILE A 101 14.38 -0.47 -6.32
CA ILE A 101 13.11 0.16 -5.97
C ILE A 101 13.36 1.08 -4.77
N CYS A 102 12.65 2.21 -4.72
CA CYS A 102 12.62 3.09 -3.56
C CYS A 102 11.22 3.67 -3.39
N HIS A 103 10.62 3.43 -2.23
CA HIS A 103 9.29 3.92 -1.86
C HIS A 103 9.39 5.20 -1.03
N PHE A 104 8.76 6.27 -1.54
CA PHE A 104 8.57 7.52 -0.80
C PHE A 104 7.13 7.57 -0.30
N VAL A 105 6.92 7.25 0.97
CA VAL A 105 5.60 7.36 1.63
C VAL A 105 5.45 8.75 2.26
N THR A 106 4.37 9.45 1.90
CA THR A 106 4.15 10.84 2.32
C THR A 106 2.67 11.10 2.58
N ASN A 107 2.36 12.27 3.15
CA ASN A 107 0.99 12.76 3.35
C ASN A 107 0.07 11.76 4.08
N VAL A 108 0.63 11.04 5.06
CA VAL A 108 -0.11 10.09 5.89
C VAL A 108 -1.20 10.82 6.67
N GLN A 109 -2.41 10.30 6.55
CA GLN A 109 -3.63 10.84 7.14
C GLN A 109 -4.40 9.71 7.81
N LEU A 110 -4.69 9.91 9.10
CA LEU A 110 -5.67 9.14 9.84
C LEU A 110 -7.07 9.61 9.42
N LEU A 111 -7.88 8.70 8.87
CA LEU A 111 -9.26 8.99 8.48
C LEU A 111 -10.23 8.64 9.61
N ASN A 112 -10.05 7.46 10.21
CA ASN A 112 -10.87 6.96 11.30
C ASN A 112 -10.07 5.99 12.18
N ALA A 113 -10.37 5.95 13.48
CA ALA A 113 -9.80 4.99 14.42
C ALA A 113 -10.93 4.49 15.34
N THR A 114 -11.19 3.19 15.31
CA THR A 114 -12.31 2.55 16.02
C THR A 114 -11.75 1.62 17.11
N PRO A 115 -12.29 1.62 18.34
CA PRO A 115 -13.32 2.53 18.87
C PRO A 115 -12.82 3.95 19.16
N SER A 116 -11.51 4.15 19.30
CA SER A 116 -10.92 5.47 19.56
C SER A 116 -9.44 5.51 19.19
N ALA A 117 -8.86 6.70 19.04
CA ALA A 117 -7.43 6.84 18.76
C ALA A 117 -6.51 6.37 19.90
N SER A 118 -7.01 6.28 21.14
CA SER A 118 -6.24 5.84 22.30
C SER A 118 -6.24 4.34 22.52
N ASP A 119 -7.16 3.63 21.88
CA ASP A 119 -7.32 2.18 21.96
C ASP A 119 -7.94 1.70 20.64
N PRO A 120 -7.21 1.80 19.52
CA PRO A 120 -7.72 1.41 18.21
C PRO A 120 -7.61 -0.10 18.02
N THR A 121 -8.68 -0.71 17.49
CA THR A 121 -8.68 -2.07 16.95
C THR A 121 -8.70 -2.07 15.42
N GLU A 122 -9.13 -0.97 14.81
CA GLU A 122 -9.12 -0.79 13.36
C GLU A 122 -8.87 0.69 13.03
N VAL A 123 -8.00 0.94 12.05
CA VAL A 123 -7.65 2.30 11.62
C VAL A 123 -7.72 2.41 10.11
N SER A 124 -8.52 3.36 9.62
CA SER A 124 -8.54 3.71 8.20
C SER A 124 -7.53 4.81 7.94
N VAL A 125 -6.62 4.57 7.01
CA VAL A 125 -5.50 5.48 6.70
C VAL A 125 -5.46 5.78 5.22
N LYS A 126 -4.88 6.94 4.90
CA LYS A 126 -4.59 7.33 3.53
C LYS A 126 -3.23 7.95 3.44
N CYS A 127 -2.45 7.55 2.43
CA CYS A 127 -1.15 8.15 2.16
C CYS A 127 -0.98 8.41 0.66
N ARG A 128 0.10 9.13 0.34
CA ARG A 128 0.62 9.29 -1.00
C ARG A 128 1.90 8.49 -1.11
N PHE A 129 2.13 7.93 -2.28
CA PHE A 129 3.39 7.27 -2.58
C PHE A 129 3.99 7.83 -3.87
N LEU A 130 5.31 7.85 -3.91
CA LEU A 130 6.09 7.85 -5.13
C LEU A 130 7.01 6.62 -5.08
N ILE A 131 6.93 5.76 -6.09
CA ILE A 131 7.82 4.62 -6.24
C ILE A 131 8.76 4.94 -7.38
N TYR A 132 10.04 5.00 -7.06
CA TYR A 132 11.10 4.99 -8.06
C TYR A 132 11.45 3.54 -8.35
N ARG A 133 11.44 3.16 -9.62
CA ARG A 133 11.98 1.88 -10.08
C ARG A 133 13.05 2.15 -11.12
N ASN A 134 14.20 1.53 -10.96
CA ASN A 134 15.25 1.55 -11.97
C ASN A 134 15.74 0.14 -12.26
N ARG A 135 15.81 -0.18 -13.54
CA ARG A 135 16.23 -1.49 -14.03
C ARG A 135 17.33 -1.33 -15.05
N VAL A 136 18.18 -2.35 -15.13
CA VAL A 136 19.32 -2.43 -16.07
C VAL A 136 20.18 -1.15 -16.03
N GLN A 137 20.43 -0.53 -17.17
CA GLN A 137 21.26 0.67 -17.30
C GLN A 137 20.46 1.97 -17.21
N THR A 138 19.30 2.08 -17.86
CA THR A 138 18.60 3.36 -18.05
C THR A 138 17.09 3.30 -17.86
N GLU A 139 16.50 2.10 -17.73
CA GLU A 139 15.05 1.97 -17.57
C GLU A 139 14.66 2.53 -16.21
N THR A 140 13.82 3.57 -16.22
CA THR A 140 13.43 4.29 -15.02
C THR A 140 11.95 4.61 -15.08
N ASP A 141 11.24 4.23 -14.03
CA ASP A 141 9.82 4.48 -13.87
C ASP A 141 9.56 5.21 -12.57
N PHE A 142 8.58 6.11 -12.63
CA PHE A 142 8.03 6.78 -11.46
C PHE A 142 6.54 6.46 -11.39
N LEU A 143 6.13 5.79 -10.32
CA LEU A 143 4.72 5.51 -10.05
C LEU A 143 4.27 6.42 -8.91
N ILE A 144 3.31 7.29 -9.18
CA ILE A 144 2.79 8.24 -8.20
C ILE A 144 1.31 7.95 -7.99
N GLY A 145 0.91 7.84 -6.72
CA GLY A 145 -0.46 7.47 -6.41
C GLY A 145 -0.89 7.82 -4.99
N LYS A 146 -2.02 7.22 -4.62
CA LYS A 146 -2.52 7.18 -3.24
C LYS A 146 -2.82 5.73 -2.88
N ARG A 147 -2.69 5.43 -1.59
CA ARG A 147 -3.19 4.21 -0.97
C ARG A 147 -4.23 4.57 0.08
N GLU A 148 -5.21 3.72 0.23
CA GLU A 148 -6.30 3.83 1.20
C GLU A 148 -6.39 2.46 1.85
N ASP A 149 -5.92 2.38 3.10
CA ASP A 149 -5.66 1.11 3.77
C ASP A 149 -6.51 1.01 5.06
N THR A 150 -6.81 -0.21 5.48
CA THR A 150 -7.43 -0.52 6.77
C THR A 150 -6.45 -1.38 7.56
N LEU A 151 -5.98 -0.85 8.68
CA LEU A 151 -4.98 -1.47 9.56
C LEU A 151 -5.66 -2.00 10.83
N ARG A 152 -5.12 -3.08 11.41
CA ARG A 152 -5.65 -3.73 12.63
C ARG A 152 -4.56 -4.49 13.37
#